data_AF-A0A9E5I2I5-F1
#
_entry.id   AF-A0A9E5I2I5-F1
#
_cell.length_a   1.000
_cell.length_b   1.000
_cell.length_c   1.000
_cell.angle_alpha   90.00
_cell.angle_beta   90.00
_cell.angle_gamma   90.00
#
_symmetry.space_group_name_H-M   'P 1'
#
loop_
_entity.id
_entity.type
_entity.pdbx_description
1 polymer ?
#
loop_
_entity_poly.entity_id
_entity_poly.type
_entity_poly.pdbx_seq_one_letter_code
_entity_poly.pdbx_strand_id
1 'polypeptide(L)' 'MQLRTIDTLREPVRLAAGLTPGKVLDDEAMERGLGAIRRFGERLRGFRPEQVRAVATNTLRVARNAQKFV' A
#
# COMPACT_ATOMS: atom_id res chain seq x y z
N MET A 1 -20.70 -19.33 -11.23
CA MET A 1 -19.53 -18.55 -11.71
C MET A 1 -18.40 -18.77 -10.71
N GLN A 2 -17.28 -19.36 -11.12
CA GLN A 2 -16.13 -19.57 -10.24
C GLN A 2 -15.15 -18.42 -10.42
N LEU A 3 -14.74 -17.78 -9.31
CA LEU A 3 -13.70 -16.77 -9.34
C LEU A 3 -12.35 -17.43 -9.58
N ARG A 4 -11.57 -16.90 -10.54
CA ARG A 4 -10.23 -17.35 -10.86
C ARG A 4 -9.27 -16.17 -10.86
N THR A 5 -8.18 -16.29 -10.11
CA THR A 5 -7.08 -15.32 -10.13
C THR A 5 -6.34 -15.38 -11.46
N ILE A 6 -6.17 -14.22 -12.11
CA ILE A 6 -5.44 -14.09 -13.38
C ILE A 6 -3.96 -13.77 -13.15
N ASP A 7 -3.66 -12.92 -12.17
CA ASP A 7 -2.30 -12.49 -11.86
C ASP A 7 -2.20 -12.15 -10.36
N THR A 8 -0.99 -12.21 -9.80
CA THR A 8 -0.71 -11.79 -8.43
C THR A 8 0.68 -11.18 -8.37
N LEU A 9 0.74 -9.97 -7.84
CA LEU A 9 1.98 -9.25 -7.59
C LEU A 9 2.12 -8.99 -6.09
N ARG A 10 3.32 -9.23 -5.56
CA ARG A 10 3.63 -9.00 -4.15
C ARG A 10 4.98 -8.31 -4.03
N GLU A 11 5.02 -7.25 -3.25
CA GLU A 11 6.26 -6.54 -2.94
C GLU A 11 6.40 -6.34 -1.42
N PRO A 12 7.50 -6.83 -0.79
CA PRO A 12 7.72 -6.66 0.64
C PRO A 12 8.27 -5.26 0.96
N VAL A 13 7.39 -4.35 1.38
CA VAL A 13 7.75 -2.96 1.76
C VAL A 13 8.19 -2.82 3.23
N ARG A 14 7.73 -3.73 4.09
CA ARG A 14 7.92 -3.69 5.56
C ARG A 14 7.50 -2.35 6.18
N LEU A 15 6.31 -1.84 5.85
CA LEU A 15 5.81 -0.54 6.33
C LEU A 15 5.81 -0.44 7.87
N ALA A 16 5.49 -1.53 8.58
CA ALA A 16 5.53 -1.57 10.05
C ALA A 16 6.92 -1.35 10.64
N ALA A 17 8.00 -1.63 9.90
CA ALA A 17 9.36 -1.44 10.41
C ALA A 17 9.73 0.04 10.57
N GLY A 18 9.09 0.94 9.82
CA GLY A 18 9.26 2.39 9.99
C GLY A 18 8.22 3.03 10.91
N LEU A 19 7.43 2.23 11.64
CA LEU A 19 6.51 2.76 12.63
C LEU A 19 7.28 3.02 13.92
N THR A 20 7.48 4.30 14.22
CA THR A 20 8.17 4.75 15.44
C THR A 20 7.34 4.47 16.71
N PRO A 21 7.94 4.53 17.92
CA PRO A 21 7.20 4.44 19.18
C PRO A 21 6.07 5.48 19.32
N GLY A 22 6.24 6.65 18.68
CA GLY A 22 5.22 7.70 18.60
C GLY A 22 4.05 7.38 17.66
N LYS A 23 4.01 6.18 17.08
CA LYS A 23 3.07 5.76 16.03
C LYS A 23 3.11 6.68 14.81
N VAL A 24 4.29 7.15 14.44
CA VAL A 24 4.52 7.94 13.22
C VAL A 24 5.32 7.07 12.26
N LEU A 25 4.86 6.97 11.01
CA LEU A 25 5.66 6.39 9.93
C LEU A 25 6.81 7.33 9.57
N ASP A 26 8.02 6.81 9.57
CA ASP A 26 9.19 7.51 9.05
C ASP A 26 9.14 7.69 7.53
N ASP A 27 9.94 8.62 7.04
CA ASP A 27 9.96 9.00 5.62
C ASP A 27 10.46 7.84 4.75
N GLU A 28 11.44 7.06 5.22
CA GLU A 28 11.98 5.93 4.47
C GLU A 28 10.92 4.85 4.21
N ALA A 29 10.09 4.51 5.21
CA ALA A 29 9.00 3.57 5.04
C ALA A 29 7.88 4.12 4.15
N MET A 30 7.59 5.43 4.24
CA MET A 30 6.65 6.08 3.32
C MET A 30 7.16 6.02 1.87
N GLU A 31 8.42 6.36 1.62
CA GLU A 31 9.02 6.31 0.28
C GLU A 31 9.00 4.89 -0.31
N ARG A 32 9.39 3.87 0.46
CA ARG A 32 9.29 2.48 0.00
C ARG A 32 7.85 2.09 -0.35
N GLY A 33 6.88 2.50 0.47
CA GLY A 33 5.47 2.20 0.24
C GLY A 33 4.89 2.90 -0.98
N LEU A 34 5.16 4.19 -1.15
CA LEU A 34 4.74 4.97 -2.31
C LEU A 34 5.41 4.44 -3.59
N GLY A 35 6.67 4.03 -3.52
CA GLY A 35 7.37 3.37 -4.62
C GLY A 35 6.68 2.08 -5.07
N ALA A 36 6.23 1.25 -4.13
CA ALA A 36 5.50 0.01 -4.44
C ALA A 36 4.12 0.31 -5.05
N ILE A 37 3.38 1.27 -4.49
CA ILE A 37 2.09 1.71 -5.03
C ILE A 37 2.24 2.21 -6.46
N ARG A 38 3.30 2.98 -6.76
CA ARG A 38 3.59 3.45 -8.12
C ARG A 38 3.77 2.29 -9.09
N ARG A 39 4.57 1.27 -8.72
CA ARG A 39 4.76 0.05 -9.54
C ARG A 39 3.48 -0.73 -9.75
N PHE A 40 2.63 -0.84 -8.73
CA PHE A 40 1.32 -1.48 -8.85
C PHE A 40 0.38 -0.68 -9.74
N GLY A 41 0.43 0.65 -9.65
CA GLY A 41 -0.28 1.56 -10.55
C GLY A 41 0.04 1.31 -12.02
N GLU A 42 1.31 1.06 -12.35
CA GLU A 42 1.71 0.75 -13.73
C GLU A 42 1.04 -0.51 -14.28
N ARG A 43 0.82 -1.51 -13.43
CA ARG A 43 0.10 -2.75 -13.79
C ARG A 43 -1.41 -2.53 -13.90
N LEU A 44 -1.95 -1.61 -13.12
CA LEU A 44 -3.38 -1.30 -13.05
C LEU A 44 -3.84 -0.24 -14.06
N ARG A 45 -2.94 0.36 -14.86
CA ARG A 45 -3.24 1.47 -15.80
C ARG A 45 -4.43 1.26 -16.73
N GLY A 46 -4.77 0.01 -17.07
CA GLY A 46 -5.91 -0.31 -17.94
C GLY A 46 -7.26 -0.51 -17.23
N PHE A 47 -7.29 -0.43 -15.89
CA PHE A 47 -8.49 -0.66 -15.09
C PHE A 47 -9.18 0.67 -14.78
N ARG A 48 -10.52 0.70 -14.84
CA ARG A 48 -11.29 1.82 -14.30
C ARG A 48 -11.21 1.82 -12.76
N PRO A 49 -11.32 2.99 -12.10
CA PRO A 49 -11.24 3.07 -10.64
C PRO A 49 -12.21 2.14 -9.90
N GLU A 50 -13.43 1.96 -10.40
CA GLU A 50 -14.44 1.09 -9.79
C GLU A 50 -14.06 -0.40 -9.81
N GLN A 51 -13.10 -0.78 -10.67
CA GLN A 51 -12.59 -2.15 -10.78
C GLN A 51 -11.42 -2.41 -9.82
N VAL A 52 -10.95 -1.39 -9.09
CA VAL A 52 -9.79 -1.47 -8.20
C VAL A 52 -10.22 -1.15 -6.78
N ARG A 53 -9.79 -1.98 -5.83
CA ARG A 53 -9.97 -1.72 -4.40
C ARG A 53 -8.63 -1.73 -3.70
N ALA A 54 -8.24 -0.59 -3.14
CA ALA A 54 -7.11 -0.48 -2.23
C ALA A 54 -7.59 -0.70 -0.78
N VAL A 55 -6.85 -1.51 -0.02
CA VAL A 55 -7.14 -1.74 1.40
C VAL A 55 -5.88 -1.55 2.24
N ALA A 56 -6.03 -0.85 3.34
CA ALA A 56 -4.99 -0.65 4.34
C ALA A 56 -5.31 -1.49 5.58
N THR A 57 -4.31 -2.17 6.13
CA THR A 57 -4.48 -3.02 7.32
C THR A 57 -3.90 -2.35 8.58
N ASN A 58 -3.12 -3.07 9.38
CA ASN A 58 -2.76 -2.66 10.73
C ASN A 58 -1.91 -1.38 10.78
N THR A 59 -0.81 -1.33 10.01
CA THR A 59 0.18 -0.25 10.12
C THR A 59 -0.42 1.13 9.88
N LEU A 60 -1.21 1.30 8.82
CA LEU A 60 -1.87 2.57 8.51
C LEU A 60 -3.02 2.89 9.47
N ARG A 61 -3.64 1.88 10.09
CA ARG A 61 -4.67 2.13 11.12
C ARG A 61 -4.09 2.75 12.39
N VAL A 62 -2.86 2.40 12.75
CA VAL A 62 -2.23 2.88 13.98
C VAL A 62 -1.36 4.12 13.76
N ALA A 63 -0.88 4.36 12.53
CA ALA A 63 -0.04 5.49 12.20
C ALA A 63 -0.80 6.82 12.30
N ARG A 64 -0.36 7.72 13.18
CA ARG A 64 -0.94 9.06 13.39
C ARG A 64 -0.83 9.94 12.15
N ASN A 65 0.19 9.71 11.32
CA ASN A 65 0.41 10.41 10.06
C ASN A 65 -0.03 9.60 8.83
N ALA A 66 -0.92 8.61 8.98
CA ALA A 66 -1.40 7.81 7.84
C ALA A 66 -1.98 8.66 6.69
N GLN A 67 -2.60 9.80 7.00
CA GLN A 67 -3.11 10.74 5.99
C GLN A 67 -2.00 11.39 5.14
N LYS A 68 -0.73 11.38 5.59
CA LYS A 68 0.39 11.85 4.76
C LYS A 68 0.84 10.81 3.73
N PHE A 69 0.43 9.55 3.90
CA PHE A 69 0.80 8.44 3.03
C PHE A 69 -0.23 8.17 1.93
N VAL A 70 -1.48 8.60 2.12
CA VAL A 70 -2.63 8.33 1.22
C VAL A 70 -2.93 9.53 0.34
#